data_AF-A0A3B8SX73-F1
#
_entry.id   AF-A0A3B8SX73-F1
#
_cell.length_a   1.000
_cell.length_b   1.000
_cell.length_c   1.000
_cell.angle_alpha   90.00
_cell.angle_beta   90.00
_cell.angle_gamma   90.00
#
_symmetry.space_group_name_H-M   'P 1'
#
loop_
_entity.id
_entity.type
_entity.pdbx_description
1 polymer ?
#
loop_
_entity_poly.entity_id
_entity_poly.type
_entity_poly.pdbx_seq_one_letter_code
_entity_poly.pdbx_strand_id
1 'polypeptide(L)' 'LRLSWDRLMQNLDIKNLKFHDLRHEAISRYFEKGLSVPEVALISGHKTVSQLFRYVHVKIPERM' A
#
# COMPACT_ATOMS: atom_id res chain seq x y z
N LEU A 1 -14.59 -3.55 -12.65
CA LEU A 1 -13.39 -2.88 -12.10
C LEU A 1 -12.24 -2.85 -13.10
N ARG A 2 -11.72 -3.99 -13.59
CA ARG A 2 -10.58 -4.00 -14.53
C ARG A 2 -10.81 -3.19 -15.82
N LEU A 3 -11.94 -3.39 -16.51
CA LEU A 3 -12.24 -2.65 -17.75
C LEU A 3 -12.37 -1.14 -17.53
N SER A 4 -12.99 -0.72 -16.42
CA SER A 4 -13.12 0.71 -16.08
C SER A 4 -11.77 1.32 -15.72
N TRP A 5 -10.91 0.56 -15.03
CA TRP A 5 -9.54 0.96 -14.71
C TRP A 5 -8.70 1.14 -15.98
N ASP A 6 -8.72 0.16 -16.87
CA ASP A 6 -7.93 0.18 -18.10
C ASP A 6 -8.34 1.38 -18.99
N ARG A 7 -9.64 1.67 -19.10
CA ARG A 7 -10.15 2.87 -19.80
C ARG A 7 -9.69 4.17 -19.15
N LEU A 8 -9.71 4.25 -17.81
CA LEU A 8 -9.25 5.44 -17.09
C LEU A 8 -7.76 5.68 -17.32
N MET A 9 -6.93 4.63 -17.22
CA MET A 9 -5.49 4.72 -17.44
C MET A 9 -5.16 5.15 -18.87
N GLN A 10 -5.91 4.64 -19.87
CA GLN A 10 -5.77 5.07 -21.27
C GLN A 10 -6.12 6.54 -21.47
N ASN A 11 -7.26 6.99 -20.92
CA ASN A 11 -7.71 8.38 -21.06
C ASN A 11 -6.75 9.38 -20.41
N LEU A 12 -6.01 8.96 -19.38
CA LEU A 12 -5.06 9.81 -18.66
C LEU A 12 -3.61 9.64 -19.12
N ASP A 13 -3.34 8.81 -20.14
CA ASP A 13 -1.99 8.39 -20.59
C ASP A 13 -1.07 7.90 -19.45
N ILE A 14 -1.65 7.27 -18.43
CA ILE A 14 -0.90 6.70 -17.30
C ILE A 14 -0.45 5.29 -17.68
N LYS A 15 0.86 5.08 -17.69
CA LYS A 15 1.48 3.80 -18.04
C LYS A 15 1.94 3.08 -16.78
N ASN A 16 1.83 1.75 -16.81
CA ASN A 16 2.35 0.85 -15.78
C ASN A 16 1.74 1.01 -14.37
N LEU A 17 0.60 1.70 -14.19
CA LEU A 17 -0.14 1.73 -12.92
C LEU A 17 -1.27 0.69 -12.92
N LYS A 18 -1.16 -0.30 -12.03
CA LYS A 18 -2.15 -1.35 -11.87
C LYS A 18 -3.07 -1.02 -10.69
N PHE A 19 -4.30 -1.52 -10.74
CA PHE A 19 -5.26 -1.28 -9.66
C PHE A 19 -4.77 -1.74 -8.27
N HIS A 20 -3.96 -2.81 -8.21
CA HIS A 20 -3.40 -3.29 -6.94
C HIS A 20 -2.31 -2.38 -6.37
N ASP A 21 -1.69 -1.54 -7.20
CA ASP A 21 -0.68 -0.58 -6.74
C ASP A 21 -1.30 0.46 -5.82
N LEU A 22 -2.60 0.77 -5.99
CA LEU A 22 -3.33 1.64 -5.05
C LEU A 22 -3.38 1.06 -3.63
N ARG A 23 -3.53 -0.26 -3.53
CA ARG A 23 -3.51 -0.94 -2.23
C ARG A 23 -2.10 -0.91 -1.63
N HIS A 24 -1.08 -1.10 -2.45
CA HIS A 24 0.31 -0.97 -2.01
C HIS A 24 0.60 0.45 -1.50
N GLU A 25 0.16 1.47 -2.22
CA GLU A 25 0.30 2.87 -1.85
C GLU A 25 -0.41 3.20 -0.52
N ALA A 26 -1.64 2.71 -0.35
CA ALA A 26 -2.38 2.91 0.90
C ALA A 26 -1.66 2.28 2.11
N ILE A 27 -1.11 1.07 1.94
CA ILE A 27 -0.34 0.39 2.99
C ILE A 27 0.93 1.18 3.33
N SER A 28 1.68 1.64 2.33
CA SER A 28 2.87 2.48 2.54
C SER A 28 2.52 3.73 3.35
N ARG A 29 1.45 4.44 2.97
CA ARG A 29 0.99 5.64 3.69
C ARG A 29 0.56 5.35 5.13
N TYR A 30 0.00 4.18 5.41
CA TYR A 30 -0.34 3.81 6.79
C TYR A 30 0.92 3.63 7.65
N PHE A 31 1.95 3.00 7.10
CA PHE A 31 3.23 2.90 7.81
C PHE A 31 3.93 4.25 7.97
N GLU A 32 3.87 5.13 6.96
CA GLU A 32 4.39 6.52 7.07
C GLU A 32 3.67 7.33 8.15
N LYS A 33 2.38 7.05 8.38
CA LYS A 33 1.59 7.64 9.48
C LYS A 33 1.89 7.02 10.85
N GLY A 34 2.79 6.04 10.93
CA GLY A 34 3.20 5.41 12.18
C GLY A 34 2.28 4.30 12.67
N LEU A 35 1.36 3.78 11.85
CA LEU A 35 0.53 2.64 12.24
C LEU A 35 1.39 1.39 12.39
N SER A 36 1.07 0.61 13.42
CA SER A 36 1.71 -0.68 13.68
C SER A 36 1.26 -1.77 12.70
N VAL A 37 2.05 -2.82 12.56
CA VAL A 37 1.73 -3.96 11.67
C VAL A 37 0.34 -4.56 11.95
N PRO A 38 -0.09 -4.80 13.21
CA PRO A 38 -1.44 -5.28 13.50
C PRO A 38 -2.56 -4.32 13.04
N GLU A 39 -2.40 -3.01 13.25
CA GLU A 39 -3.38 -2.00 12.84
C GLU A 39 -3.50 -1.96 11.32
N VAL A 40 -2.36 -1.95 10.62
CA VAL A 40 -2.34 -1.99 9.16
C VAL A 40 -2.96 -3.29 8.65
N ALA A 41 -2.68 -4.43 9.27
CA ALA A 41 -3.27 -5.72 8.89
C ALA A 41 -4.79 -5.74 9.04
N LEU A 42 -5.31 -5.17 10.12
CA LEU A 42 -6.73 -5.05 10.39
C LEU A 42 -7.42 -4.16 9.35
N ILE A 43 -6.90 -2.96 9.10
CA ILE A 43 -7.49 -1.98 8.16
C ILE A 43 -7.44 -2.49 6.73
N SER A 44 -6.31 -3.07 6.33
CA SER A 44 -6.14 -3.57 4.96
C SER A 44 -6.77 -4.95 4.75
N GLY A 45 -7.07 -5.72 5.81
CA GLY A 45 -7.65 -7.06 5.73
C GLY A 45 -6.65 -8.15 5.32
N HIS A 46 -5.38 -8.03 5.73
CA HIS A 46 -4.40 -9.09 5.51
C HIS A 46 -4.60 -10.21 6.52
N LYS A 47 -4.76 -11.44 6.04
CA LYS A 47 -4.79 -12.66 6.88
C LYS A 47 -3.41 -13.03 7.42
N THR A 48 -2.36 -12.70 6.67
CA THR A 48 -0.98 -13.00 7.04
C THR A 48 -0.15 -11.74 6.99
N VAL A 49 0.50 -11.41 8.10
CA VAL A 49 1.32 -10.19 8.24
C VAL A 49 2.62 -10.24 7.43
N SER A 50 3.02 -11.42 6.93
CA SER A 50 4.23 -11.60 6.12
C SER A 50 4.28 -10.67 4.91
N GLN A 51 3.14 -10.40 4.29
CA GLN A 51 3.02 -9.52 3.12
C GLN A 51 3.26 -8.04 3.47
N LEU A 52 3.05 -7.65 4.72
CA LEU A 52 3.19 -6.26 5.18
C LEU A 52 4.64 -5.86 5.44
N PHE A 53 5.52 -6.81 5.76
CA PHE A 53 6.93 -6.49 6.05
C PHE A 53 7.68 -5.84 4.88
N ARG A 54 7.18 -5.98 3.63
CA ARG A 54 7.72 -5.25 2.47
C ARG A 54 7.60 -3.72 2.62
N TYR A 55 6.61 -3.24 3.36
CA TYR A 55 6.35 -1.80 3.51
C TYR A 55 6.91 -1.25 4.82
N VAL A 56 7.32 -2.13 5.73
CA VAL A 56 7.94 -1.79 6.99
C VAL A 56 9.43 -1.55 6.72
N HIS A 57 9.74 -0.41 6.11
CA HIS A 57 11.11 0.11 6.16
C HIS A 57 11.29 0.72 7.54
N VAL A 58 11.68 -0.09 8.52
CA VAL A 58 11.98 0.38 9.88
C VAL A 58 13.10 1.41 9.78
N LYS A 59 12.77 2.70 9.69
CA LYS A 59 13.64 3.73 10.23
C LYS A 59 13.50 3.58 11.73
N ILE A 60 14.41 2.84 12.36
CA ILE A 60 14.57 2.92 13.80
C ILE A 60 14.82 4.41 14.05
N PRO A 61 13.92 5.14 14.72
CA PRO A 61 14.27 6.47 15.17
C PRO A 61 15.42 6.24 16.14
N GLU A 62 16.62 6.70 15.80
CA GLU A 62 17.69 6.81 16.79
C GLU A 62 17.07 7.57 17.95
N ARG A 63 16.79 6.86 19.04
CA ARG A 63 16.36 7.49 20.28
C ARG A 63 17.57 8.28 20.76
N MET A 64 17.43 9.61 20.74
CA MET A 64 18.27 10.57 21.45
C MET A 64 18.34 10.21 22.94
#